data_AF-A0A4P9WJE9-F1
#
_entry.id   AF-A0A4P9WJE9-F1
#
_cell.length_a   1.000
_cell.length_b   1.000
_cell.length_c   1.000
_cell.angle_alpha   90.00
_cell.angle_beta   90.00
_cell.angle_gamma   90.00
#
_symmetry.space_group_name_H-M   'P 1'
#
loop_
_entity.id
_entity.type
_entity.pdbx_description
1 polymer ?
#
loop_
_entity_poly.entity_id
_entity_poly.type
_entity_poly.pdbx_seq_one_letter_code
_entity_poly.pdbx_strand_id
1 'polypeptide(L)'
;MPRPKRKQTQTLAATAALPPAKPPKRAKKTPPSPPPPALLAAPDNDLVPVPRFPDKLGSPSDAPANTTFPDKLEFPASPPGTDKIVSWNVAGIAASTKKGFLKYITAEDADIICLQETKLNGEPDDNTWVPLATWPYQYWSHCTAKKGYSGTAVVSKIKPLDVGYGMPEKTGLDFDNEGRLIWLEFETYYLVASYVPNAGNGLVRLTEKMTYNSKLEAYIRKLQEKKPVIWAGDLNVAHKEIDLARPKTNHKTAGFTPEERADFDRILSTKPNFIDSYRHFHPDVVDRYTYYGYRFNCRSKNLGWRLDYFVVSESLLPKIEASEIRSQVYGASDHVPIMLLVKK
;
A
#
# COMPACT_ATOMS: atom_id res chain seq x y z
N MET A 1 -31.89 34.44 55.74
CA MET A 1 -32.21 35.74 55.14
C MET A 1 -31.61 35.83 53.73
N PRO A 2 -32.25 36.54 52.78
CA PRO A 2 -32.55 35.99 51.47
C PRO A 2 -31.66 36.47 50.30
N ARG A 3 -31.73 35.68 49.22
CA ARG A 3 -31.16 35.88 47.88
C ARG A 3 -31.49 37.26 47.26
N PRO A 4 -30.58 37.88 46.50
CA PRO A 4 -30.89 39.04 45.67
C PRO A 4 -31.72 38.65 44.45
N LYS A 5 -32.72 39.48 44.14
CA LYS A 5 -33.74 39.31 43.09
C LYS A 5 -33.18 39.54 41.68
N ARG A 6 -33.68 38.71 40.75
CA ARG A 6 -33.61 38.81 39.29
C ARG A 6 -33.77 40.26 38.78
N LYS A 7 -32.89 40.68 37.86
CA LYS A 7 -33.23 41.62 36.79
C LYS A 7 -33.39 40.82 35.50
N GLN A 8 -34.64 40.67 35.04
CA GLN A 8 -34.95 40.24 33.69
C GLN A 8 -34.78 41.45 32.77
N THR A 9 -33.75 41.45 31.94
CA THR A 9 -33.67 42.32 30.77
C THR A 9 -34.38 41.61 29.61
N GLN A 10 -35.54 42.17 29.23
CA GLN A 10 -36.23 41.81 27.99
C GLN A 10 -35.36 42.20 26.80
N THR A 11 -34.94 41.23 26.00
CA THR A 11 -34.38 41.49 24.67
C THR A 11 -35.51 41.34 23.67
N LEU A 12 -35.93 42.47 23.10
CA LEU A 12 -36.89 42.54 22.01
C LEU A 12 -36.32 41.82 20.78
N ALA A 13 -36.98 40.76 20.34
CA ALA A 13 -36.72 40.13 19.06
C ALA A 13 -37.25 41.06 17.95
N ALA A 14 -36.33 41.62 17.16
CA ALA A 14 -36.67 42.35 15.95
C ALA A 14 -37.18 41.36 14.89
N THR A 15 -38.47 41.37 14.62
CA THR A 15 -39.10 40.71 13.47
C THR A 15 -38.75 41.47 12.20
N ALA A 16 -37.76 40.97 11.45
CA ALA A 16 -37.52 41.43 10.08
C ALA A 16 -38.65 40.92 9.17
N ALA A 17 -39.43 41.85 8.62
CA ALA A 17 -40.48 41.56 7.65
C ALA A 17 -39.86 41.07 6.33
N LEU A 18 -40.33 39.92 5.84
CA LEU A 18 -40.00 39.39 4.51
C LEU A 18 -40.61 40.29 3.42
N PRO A 19 -39.88 40.59 2.34
CA PRO A 19 -40.43 41.35 1.20
C PRO A 19 -41.46 40.51 0.41
N PRO A 20 -42.44 41.15 -0.26
CA PRO A 20 -43.52 40.45 -0.94
C PRO A 20 -43.02 39.60 -2.12
N ALA A 21 -43.61 38.41 -2.27
CA ALA A 21 -43.31 37.47 -3.33
C ALA A 21 -43.65 38.04 -4.72
N LYS A 22 -42.74 37.88 -5.68
CA LYS A 22 -42.97 38.23 -7.09
C LYS A 22 -44.00 37.26 -7.72
N PRO A 23 -44.87 37.73 -8.63
CA PRO A 23 -45.87 36.88 -9.28
C PRO A 23 -45.21 35.83 -10.19
N PRO A 24 -45.84 34.66 -10.39
CA PRO A 24 -45.26 33.56 -11.14
C PRO A 24 -45.07 33.92 -12.61
N LYS A 25 -43.86 33.67 -13.14
CA LYS A 25 -43.57 33.80 -14.56
C LYS A 25 -44.28 32.68 -15.33
N ARG A 26 -45.03 33.08 -16.37
CA ARG A 26 -45.72 32.22 -17.34
C ARG A 26 -44.73 31.20 -17.93
N ALA A 27 -45.04 29.90 -17.80
CA ALA A 27 -44.24 28.81 -18.35
C ALA A 27 -44.14 28.93 -19.88
N LYS A 28 -42.92 29.01 -20.41
CA LYS A 28 -42.66 28.80 -21.83
C LYS A 28 -42.68 27.30 -22.09
N LYS A 29 -43.53 26.84 -23.01
CA LYS A 29 -43.54 25.45 -23.49
C LYS A 29 -42.16 25.13 -24.08
N THR A 30 -41.48 24.14 -23.51
CA THR A 30 -40.30 23.50 -24.09
C THR A 30 -40.70 22.74 -25.36
N PRO A 31 -39.96 22.85 -26.48
CA PRO A 31 -40.18 22.01 -27.64
C PRO A 31 -39.83 20.54 -27.31
N PRO A 32 -40.46 19.56 -27.96
CA PRO A 32 -40.18 18.14 -27.71
C PRO A 32 -38.74 17.80 -28.11
N SER A 33 -38.08 17.01 -27.26
CA SER A 33 -36.75 16.48 -27.52
C SER A 33 -36.73 15.64 -28.80
N PRO A 34 -35.66 15.68 -29.60
CA PRO A 34 -35.53 14.81 -30.77
C PRO A 34 -35.49 13.34 -30.34
N PRO A 35 -35.95 12.40 -31.19
CA PRO A 35 -35.90 10.98 -30.88
C PRO A 35 -34.44 10.53 -30.70
N PRO A 36 -34.18 9.54 -29.84
CA PRO A 36 -32.83 9.01 -29.68
C PRO A 36 -32.35 8.44 -31.02
N PRO A 37 -31.05 8.59 -31.36
CA PRO A 37 -30.51 8.00 -32.57
C PRO A 37 -30.69 6.48 -32.53
N ALA A 38 -31.03 5.90 -33.69
CA ALA A 38 -31.18 4.46 -33.85
C ALA A 38 -29.91 3.75 -33.34
N LEU A 39 -30.10 2.70 -32.53
CA LEU A 39 -29.03 1.79 -32.13
C LEU A 39 -28.39 1.21 -33.41
N LEU A 40 -27.23 1.74 -33.76
CA LEU A 40 -26.29 1.03 -34.60
C LEU A 40 -25.83 -0.19 -33.79
N ALA A 41 -25.96 -1.37 -34.39
CA ALA A 41 -25.45 -2.61 -33.84
C ALA A 41 -23.99 -2.41 -33.41
N ALA A 42 -23.66 -2.88 -32.20
CA ALA A 42 -22.31 -2.84 -31.68
C ALA A 42 -21.36 -3.49 -32.69
N PRO A 43 -20.26 -2.83 -33.10
CA PRO A 43 -19.24 -3.50 -33.87
C PRO A 43 -18.65 -4.60 -32.98
N ASP A 44 -18.40 -5.76 -33.60
CA ASP A 44 -17.77 -6.90 -32.97
C ASP A 44 -16.54 -6.45 -32.17
N ASN A 45 -16.48 -6.97 -30.95
CA ASN A 45 -15.48 -6.65 -29.95
C ASN A 45 -14.17 -7.34 -30.37
N ASP A 46 -13.50 -6.78 -31.38
CA ASP A 46 -12.10 -7.08 -31.65
C ASP A 46 -11.28 -6.52 -30.50
N LEU A 47 -11.13 -7.35 -29.48
CA LEU A 47 -10.22 -7.14 -28.35
C LEU A 47 -8.84 -6.85 -28.93
N VAL A 48 -8.46 -5.58 -28.97
CA VAL A 48 -7.05 -5.18 -29.10
C VAL A 48 -6.30 -5.96 -28.04
N PRO A 49 -5.30 -6.78 -28.39
CA PRO A 49 -4.54 -7.53 -27.40
C PRO A 49 -3.95 -6.55 -26.40
N VAL A 50 -4.39 -6.64 -25.13
CA VAL A 50 -3.72 -5.96 -24.02
C VAL A 50 -2.25 -6.40 -24.08
N PRO A 51 -1.28 -5.48 -24.01
CA PRO A 51 0.13 -5.88 -23.95
C PRO A 51 0.29 -6.87 -22.80
N ARG A 52 0.53 -8.15 -23.11
CA ARG A 52 0.86 -9.13 -22.08
C ARG A 52 2.16 -8.68 -21.44
N PHE A 53 2.15 -8.53 -20.11
CA PHE A 53 3.38 -8.58 -19.34
C PHE A 53 4.12 -9.84 -19.76
N PRO A 54 5.45 -9.79 -19.98
CA PRO A 54 6.18 -10.91 -20.54
C PRO A 54 5.87 -12.18 -19.75
N ASP A 55 5.34 -13.19 -20.43
CA ASP A 55 4.81 -14.45 -19.85
C ASP A 55 5.88 -15.23 -19.04
N LYS A 56 7.15 -14.79 -19.07
CA LYS A 56 8.27 -15.38 -18.33
C LYS A 56 9.21 -14.26 -17.86
N LEU A 57 9.32 -14.05 -16.54
CA LEU A 57 10.58 -13.55 -15.99
C LEU A 57 11.67 -14.55 -16.41
N GLY A 58 12.80 -14.04 -16.87
CA GLY A 58 13.91 -14.86 -17.36
C GLY A 58 14.37 -15.92 -16.34
N SER A 59 15.26 -16.79 -16.80
CA SER A 59 15.93 -17.81 -15.99
C SER A 59 16.57 -17.24 -14.71
N PRO A 60 16.97 -18.09 -13.73
CA PRO A 60 17.57 -17.63 -12.47
C PRO A 60 18.78 -16.69 -12.68
N SER A 61 19.56 -16.89 -13.76
CA SER A 61 20.69 -16.04 -14.15
C SER A 61 20.32 -14.65 -14.66
N ASP A 62 19.04 -14.37 -14.89
CA ASP A 62 18.56 -13.10 -15.46
C ASP A 62 18.15 -12.08 -14.37
N ALA A 63 18.35 -12.41 -13.08
CA ALA A 63 18.12 -11.45 -12.00
C ALA A 63 19.09 -10.27 -12.16
N PRO A 64 18.62 -9.01 -12.22
CA PRO A 64 19.51 -7.86 -12.31
C PRO A 64 20.51 -7.86 -11.14
N ALA A 65 21.80 -7.80 -11.44
CA ALA A 65 22.88 -7.75 -10.44
C ALA A 65 23.43 -6.32 -10.24
N ASN A 66 22.72 -5.31 -10.75
CA ASN A 66 23.12 -3.91 -10.59
C ASN A 66 23.27 -3.56 -9.11
N THR A 67 24.38 -2.88 -8.79
CA THR A 67 24.71 -2.40 -7.46
C THR A 67 24.45 -0.91 -7.29
N THR A 68 24.12 -0.23 -8.39
CA THR A 68 23.76 1.19 -8.45
C THR A 68 22.38 1.37 -9.07
N PHE A 69 21.78 2.52 -8.79
CA PHE A 69 20.48 2.88 -9.34
C PHE A 69 20.55 3.01 -10.87
N PRO A 70 19.58 2.47 -11.64
CA PRO A 70 19.62 2.54 -13.09
C PRO A 70 19.56 3.96 -13.66
N ASP A 71 20.28 4.19 -14.76
CA ASP A 71 20.26 5.47 -15.48
C ASP A 71 18.97 5.72 -16.26
N LYS A 72 18.30 4.66 -16.71
CA LYS A 72 17.01 4.74 -17.40
C LYS A 72 16.02 3.77 -16.75
N LEU A 73 14.80 4.23 -16.56
CA LEU A 73 13.69 3.44 -16.05
C LEU A 73 12.52 3.67 -16.99
N GLU A 74 12.03 2.59 -17.58
CA GLU A 74 10.86 2.58 -18.44
C GLU A 74 9.97 1.44 -17.97
N PHE A 75 8.70 1.75 -17.75
CA PHE A 75 7.69 0.81 -17.31
C PHE A 75 6.47 0.94 -18.21
N PRO A 76 5.74 -0.16 -18.46
CA PRO A 76 4.52 -0.10 -19.25
C PRO A 76 3.47 0.76 -18.53
N ALA A 77 2.70 1.51 -19.33
CA ALA A 77 1.52 2.20 -18.85
C ALA A 77 0.50 1.20 -18.30
N SER A 78 -0.26 1.61 -17.29
CA SER A 78 -1.32 0.80 -16.72
C SER A 78 -2.45 0.62 -17.76
N PRO A 79 -3.02 -0.59 -17.92
CA PRO A 79 -4.20 -0.77 -18.75
C PRO A 79 -5.37 0.12 -18.29
N PRO A 80 -6.20 0.66 -19.20
CA PRO A 80 -7.38 1.42 -18.81
C PRO A 80 -8.28 0.64 -17.86
N GLY A 81 -8.82 1.31 -16.83
CA GLY A 81 -9.72 0.67 -15.86
C GLY A 81 -9.01 -0.13 -14.76
N THR A 82 -7.69 0.02 -14.61
CA THR A 82 -6.92 -0.57 -13.51
C THR A 82 -6.40 0.49 -12.55
N ASP A 83 -6.13 0.09 -11.31
CA ASP A 83 -5.26 0.80 -10.39
C ASP A 83 -3.89 0.11 -10.38
N LYS A 84 -2.83 0.89 -10.53
CA LYS A 84 -1.45 0.46 -10.31
C LYS A 84 -1.02 0.83 -8.90
N ILE A 85 -0.71 -0.18 -8.11
CA ILE A 85 -0.29 -0.03 -6.71
C ILE A 85 1.17 -0.45 -6.60
N VAL A 86 1.97 0.39 -5.96
CA VAL A 86 3.38 0.09 -5.65
C VAL A 86 3.56 -0.01 -4.14
N SER A 87 4.41 -0.93 -3.69
CA SER A 87 4.92 -0.91 -2.33
C SER A 87 6.44 -0.92 -2.31
N TRP A 88 7.04 -0.12 -1.43
CA TRP A 88 8.48 -0.03 -1.30
C TRP A 88 8.94 0.33 0.12
N ASN A 89 9.71 -0.56 0.75
CA ASN A 89 10.52 -0.19 1.90
C ASN A 89 11.68 0.70 1.42
N VAL A 90 11.64 1.98 1.77
CA VAL A 90 12.62 2.97 1.30
C VAL A 90 13.84 3.10 2.22
N ALA A 91 13.87 2.35 3.34
CA ALA A 91 14.95 2.34 4.32
C ALA A 91 15.40 3.74 4.82
N GLY A 92 14.50 4.72 4.77
CA GLY A 92 14.72 6.14 5.05
C GLY A 92 14.50 7.01 3.82
N ILE A 93 13.36 7.70 3.76
CA ILE A 93 12.93 8.45 2.57
C ILE A 93 13.91 9.56 2.17
N ALA A 94 14.53 10.22 3.17
CA ALA A 94 15.51 11.27 2.93
C ALA A 94 16.79 10.77 2.25
N ALA A 95 17.25 9.56 2.60
CA ALA A 95 18.40 8.94 1.97
C ALA A 95 18.04 8.39 0.59
N SER A 96 16.87 7.74 0.47
CA SER A 96 16.38 7.14 -0.77
C SER A 96 16.13 8.19 -1.87
N THR A 97 15.62 9.37 -1.51
CA THR A 97 15.43 10.51 -2.42
C THR A 97 16.71 10.92 -3.13
N LYS A 98 17.83 11.00 -2.42
CA LYS A 98 19.14 11.32 -2.98
C LYS A 98 19.69 10.24 -3.91
N LYS A 99 19.10 9.03 -3.88
CA LYS A 99 19.59 7.83 -4.55
C LYS A 99 18.66 7.31 -5.66
N GLY A 100 17.63 8.09 -6.04
CA GLY A 100 16.78 7.76 -7.18
C GLY A 100 15.32 7.44 -6.86
N PHE A 101 14.86 7.56 -5.61
CA PHE A 101 13.45 7.35 -5.26
C PHE A 101 12.48 8.14 -6.15
N LEU A 102 12.68 9.46 -6.27
CA LEU A 102 11.82 10.31 -7.11
C LEU A 102 11.83 9.87 -8.58
N LYS A 103 13.01 9.51 -9.10
CA LYS A 103 13.16 9.01 -10.47
C LYS A 103 12.34 7.73 -10.71
N TYR A 104 12.30 6.82 -9.74
CA TYR A 104 11.47 5.62 -9.85
C TYR A 104 9.97 5.96 -9.81
N ILE A 105 9.49 6.67 -8.80
CA ILE A 105 8.04 6.89 -8.65
C ILE A 105 7.46 7.70 -9.82
N THR A 106 8.24 8.62 -10.40
CA THR A 106 7.86 9.36 -11.61
C THR A 106 7.84 8.46 -12.84
N ALA A 107 8.79 7.53 -12.98
CA ALA A 107 8.83 6.62 -14.12
C ALA A 107 7.74 5.53 -14.05
N GLU A 108 7.47 4.99 -12.86
CA GLU A 108 6.44 3.95 -12.66
C GLU A 108 5.02 4.52 -12.73
N ASP A 109 4.87 5.79 -12.32
CA ASP A 109 3.64 6.59 -12.36
C ASP A 109 2.41 5.88 -11.76
N ALA A 110 2.62 5.19 -10.63
CA ALA A 110 1.59 4.41 -9.96
C ALA A 110 0.45 5.29 -9.40
N ASP A 111 -0.76 4.76 -9.40
CA ASP A 111 -1.94 5.42 -8.84
C ASP A 111 -1.85 5.54 -7.31
N ILE A 112 -1.31 4.50 -6.67
CA ILE A 112 -1.13 4.43 -5.22
C ILE A 112 0.27 3.89 -4.90
N ILE A 113 0.95 4.52 -3.94
CA ILE A 113 2.29 4.12 -3.50
C ILE A 113 2.30 3.98 -1.97
N CYS A 114 2.61 2.77 -1.51
CA CYS A 114 2.84 2.42 -0.11
C CYS A 114 4.35 2.49 0.20
N LEU A 115 4.73 3.25 1.23
CA LEU A 115 6.11 3.40 1.67
C LEU A 115 6.29 2.84 3.08
N GLN A 116 7.36 2.09 3.29
CA GLN A 116 7.77 1.57 4.60
C GLN A 116 9.17 2.08 4.99
N GLU A 117 9.45 2.10 6.29
CA GLU A 117 10.66 2.70 6.87
C GLU A 117 10.91 4.12 6.37
N THR A 118 9.91 4.98 6.43
CA THR A 118 10.10 6.40 6.05
C THR A 118 11.14 7.09 6.94
N LYS A 119 11.25 6.66 8.21
CA LYS A 119 12.18 7.17 9.24
C LYS A 119 12.04 8.67 9.49
N LEU A 120 10.84 9.20 9.26
CA LEU A 120 10.50 10.58 9.58
C LEU A 120 10.22 10.74 11.07
N ASN A 121 10.35 11.97 11.57
CA ASN A 121 10.05 12.34 12.96
C ASN A 121 8.73 13.11 13.10
N GLY A 122 7.98 13.21 12.01
CA GLY A 122 6.78 14.02 11.88
C GLY A 122 6.24 13.91 10.45
N GLU A 123 5.09 14.52 10.20
CA GLU A 123 4.59 14.67 8.85
C GLU A 123 5.54 15.59 8.05
N PRO A 124 5.86 15.27 6.79
CA PRO A 124 6.73 16.11 5.98
C PRO A 124 6.00 17.39 5.56
N ASP A 125 6.77 18.46 5.35
CA ASP A 125 6.23 19.65 4.68
C ASP A 125 5.79 19.30 3.25
N ASP A 126 4.79 20.03 2.76
CA ASP A 126 4.22 19.87 1.42
C ASP A 126 5.31 19.80 0.33
N ASN A 127 5.17 18.83 -0.58
CA ASN A 127 6.09 18.57 -1.71
C ASN A 127 7.52 18.15 -1.36
N THR A 128 7.88 17.92 -0.08
CA THR A 128 9.29 17.64 0.28
C THR A 128 9.83 16.35 -0.36
N TRP A 129 9.03 15.28 -0.32
CA TRP A 129 9.47 13.95 -0.76
C TRP A 129 8.65 13.38 -1.91
N VAL A 130 7.37 13.75 -2.00
CA VAL A 130 6.45 13.30 -3.06
C VAL A 130 5.69 14.52 -3.58
N PRO A 131 5.71 14.78 -4.90
CA PRO A 131 4.99 15.92 -5.47
C PRO A 131 3.46 15.81 -5.31
N LEU A 132 2.86 16.77 -4.61
CA LEU A 132 1.41 16.89 -4.42
C LEU A 132 0.65 17.13 -5.74
N ALA A 133 1.31 17.75 -6.73
CA ALA A 133 0.73 17.95 -8.04
C ALA A 133 0.37 16.63 -8.74
N THR A 134 1.10 15.55 -8.43
CA THR A 134 0.86 14.22 -8.99
C THR A 134 0.09 13.34 -8.00
N TRP A 135 0.49 13.33 -6.72
CA TRP A 135 -0.18 12.56 -5.66
C TRP A 135 -0.71 13.50 -4.57
N PRO A 136 -1.91 14.08 -4.75
CA PRO A 136 -2.47 15.07 -3.83
C PRO A 136 -2.97 14.49 -2.51
N TYR A 137 -3.20 13.18 -2.42
CA TYR A 137 -3.67 12.52 -1.21
C TYR A 137 -2.52 11.76 -0.55
N GLN A 138 -1.95 12.34 0.51
CA GLN A 138 -0.80 11.77 1.19
C GLN A 138 -1.09 11.58 2.67
N TYR A 139 -0.76 10.40 3.20
CA TYR A 139 -1.03 10.00 4.58
C TYR A 139 0.24 9.43 5.18
N TRP A 140 0.67 9.96 6.32
CA TRP A 140 1.96 9.65 6.93
C TRP A 140 1.78 9.19 8.36
N SER A 141 2.49 8.13 8.74
CA SER A 141 2.57 7.64 10.11
C SER A 141 4.03 7.48 10.48
N HIS A 142 4.43 8.00 11.64
CA HIS A 142 5.82 7.99 12.08
C HIS A 142 5.93 7.39 13.49
N CYS A 143 7.14 6.95 13.83
CA CYS A 143 7.41 6.43 15.16
C CYS A 143 7.51 7.58 16.16
N THR A 144 6.70 7.50 17.22
CA THR A 144 6.74 8.45 18.34
C THR A 144 7.59 7.92 19.50
N ALA A 145 7.85 6.61 19.56
CA ALA A 145 8.70 5.99 20.57
C ALA A 145 10.21 6.20 20.32
N LYS A 146 10.63 6.32 19.05
CA LYS A 146 12.04 6.44 18.66
C LYS A 146 12.20 7.29 17.40
N LYS A 147 12.99 8.36 17.50
CA LYS A 147 13.32 9.23 16.37
C LYS A 147 14.08 8.48 15.27
N GLY A 148 13.77 8.79 14.01
CA GLY A 148 14.45 8.23 12.84
C GLY A 148 14.25 6.73 12.65
N TYR A 149 13.14 6.17 13.14
CA TYR A 149 12.87 4.74 13.15
C TYR A 149 11.48 4.44 12.58
N SER A 150 11.34 3.29 11.93
CA SER A 150 10.07 2.81 11.37
C SER A 150 9.36 3.88 10.52
N GLY A 151 8.03 3.91 10.53
CA GLY A 151 7.21 4.84 9.79
C GLY A 151 6.71 4.27 8.48
N THR A 152 5.48 4.62 8.14
CA THR A 152 4.77 4.21 6.92
C THR A 152 4.12 5.42 6.27
N ALA A 153 3.88 5.34 4.97
CA ALA A 153 3.11 6.33 4.26
C ALA A 153 2.32 5.70 3.12
N VAL A 154 1.21 6.32 2.76
CA VAL A 154 0.49 6.02 1.52
C VAL A 154 0.25 7.33 0.79
N VAL A 155 0.72 7.41 -0.45
CA VAL A 155 0.48 8.55 -1.35
C VAL A 155 -0.34 8.08 -2.54
N SER A 156 -1.33 8.87 -2.95
CA SER A 156 -2.35 8.43 -3.88
C SER A 156 -2.80 9.56 -4.81
N LYS A 157 -3.05 9.19 -6.07
CA LYS A 157 -3.77 10.02 -7.05
C LYS A 157 -5.28 10.00 -6.80
N ILE A 158 -5.77 8.94 -6.16
CA ILE A 158 -7.19 8.65 -5.93
C ILE A 158 -7.55 9.02 -4.49
N LYS A 159 -8.64 9.76 -4.30
CA LYS A 159 -9.12 10.11 -2.96
C LYS A 159 -9.70 8.87 -2.28
N PRO A 160 -9.20 8.44 -1.10
CA PRO A 160 -9.84 7.39 -0.34
C PRO A 160 -11.18 7.87 0.27
N LEU A 161 -12.07 6.92 0.51
CA LEU A 161 -13.34 7.12 1.23
C LEU A 161 -13.11 7.34 2.72
N ASP A 162 -12.15 6.62 3.29
CA ASP A 162 -11.76 6.70 4.70
C ASP A 162 -10.29 6.32 4.87
N VAL A 163 -9.69 6.75 5.98
CA VAL A 163 -8.27 6.51 6.31
C VAL A 163 -8.12 6.21 7.78
N GLY A 164 -7.33 5.19 8.12
CA GLY A 164 -6.96 4.93 9.50
C GLY A 164 -5.49 4.58 9.69
N TYR A 165 -5.07 4.71 10.94
CA TYR A 165 -3.68 4.60 11.38
C TYR A 165 -3.60 3.61 12.55
N GLY A 166 -2.67 2.66 12.45
CA GLY A 166 -2.52 1.62 13.46
C GLY A 166 -3.71 0.67 13.55
N MET A 167 -3.64 -0.23 14.52
CA MET A 167 -4.74 -1.12 14.89
C MET A 167 -5.59 -0.44 15.98
N PRO A 168 -6.93 -0.58 15.95
CA PRO A 168 -7.80 -0.07 17.01
C PRO A 168 -7.51 -0.69 18.37
N GLU A 169 -7.26 -2.00 18.38
CA GLU A 169 -6.86 -2.73 19.58
C GLU A 169 -5.34 -2.63 19.75
N LYS A 170 -4.93 -2.03 20.86
CA LYS A 170 -3.51 -1.86 21.21
C LYS A 170 -2.90 -3.20 21.58
N THR A 171 -1.67 -3.44 21.12
CA THR A 171 -0.89 -4.64 21.48
C THR A 171 -0.36 -4.57 22.90
N GLY A 172 -0.22 -3.36 23.47
CA GLY A 172 0.47 -3.14 24.74
C GLY A 172 2.00 -3.19 24.61
N LEU A 173 2.51 -3.21 23.38
CA LEU A 173 3.93 -3.26 23.04
C LEU A 173 4.36 -1.92 22.41
N ASP A 174 5.67 -1.68 22.33
CA ASP A 174 6.24 -0.48 21.70
C ASP A 174 5.74 -0.26 20.26
N PHE A 175 5.40 -1.34 19.54
CA PHE A 175 4.88 -1.31 18.17
C PHE A 175 3.65 -0.41 17.97
N ASP A 176 2.84 -0.22 19.01
CA ASP A 176 1.65 0.64 18.98
C ASP A 176 1.99 2.11 18.70
N ASN A 177 3.25 2.49 18.90
CA ASN A 177 3.80 3.84 18.76
C ASN A 177 4.89 3.92 17.67
N GLU A 178 5.01 2.89 16.82
CA GLU A 178 6.05 2.79 15.79
C GLU A 178 5.56 3.17 14.37
N GLY A 179 4.30 3.59 14.21
CA GLY A 179 3.77 4.08 12.92
C GLY A 179 3.82 3.03 11.80
N ARG A 180 3.45 1.78 12.14
CA ARG A 180 3.66 0.59 11.30
C ARG A 180 2.53 0.25 10.33
N LEU A 181 1.40 0.94 10.42
CA LEU A 181 0.19 0.57 9.67
C LEU A 181 -0.60 1.82 9.28
N ILE A 182 -0.93 1.91 8.00
CA ILE A 182 -1.95 2.81 7.47
C ILE A 182 -2.89 1.97 6.62
N TRP A 183 -4.19 2.24 6.69
CA TRP A 183 -5.14 1.68 5.75
C TRP A 183 -5.98 2.78 5.11
N LEU A 184 -6.26 2.61 3.82
CA LEU A 184 -7.13 3.47 3.03
C LEU A 184 -8.32 2.63 2.57
N GLU A 185 -9.52 3.16 2.71
CA GLU A 185 -10.72 2.59 2.12
C GLU A 185 -10.95 3.18 0.72
N PHE A 186 -11.05 2.32 -0.29
CA PHE A 186 -11.50 2.70 -1.63
C PHE A 186 -12.88 2.10 -1.90
N GLU A 187 -13.46 2.41 -3.06
CA GLU A 187 -14.80 1.93 -3.43
C GLU A 187 -14.89 0.40 -3.39
N THR A 188 -13.89 -0.30 -3.94
CA THR A 188 -13.94 -1.75 -4.14
C THR A 188 -13.03 -2.57 -3.22
N TYR A 189 -12.09 -1.96 -2.49
CA TYR A 189 -11.19 -2.64 -1.57
C TYR A 189 -10.68 -1.74 -0.45
N TYR A 190 -10.18 -2.35 0.63
CA TYR A 190 -9.26 -1.71 1.56
C TYR A 190 -7.82 -1.95 1.08
N LEU A 191 -6.99 -0.91 1.09
CA LEU A 191 -5.54 -1.03 0.98
C LEU A 191 -4.92 -0.90 2.36
N VAL A 192 -4.21 -1.93 2.81
CA VAL A 192 -3.51 -1.95 4.09
C VAL A 192 -2.00 -1.90 3.80
N ALA A 193 -1.35 -0.79 4.11
CA ALA A 193 0.09 -0.61 3.99
C ALA A 193 0.77 -0.84 5.34
N SER A 194 1.64 -1.84 5.45
CA SER A 194 2.28 -2.19 6.71
C SER A 194 3.79 -2.34 6.64
N TYR A 195 4.45 -1.99 7.75
CA TYR A 195 5.82 -2.38 8.05
C TYR A 195 5.81 -3.29 9.28
N VAL A 196 5.81 -4.59 9.07
CA VAL A 196 5.74 -5.58 10.15
C VAL A 196 7.05 -5.56 10.95
N PRO A 197 7.03 -5.68 12.29
CA PRO A 197 8.24 -5.78 13.09
C PRO A 197 9.21 -6.85 12.62
N ASN A 198 10.50 -6.51 12.64
CA ASN A 198 11.57 -7.49 12.55
C ASN A 198 11.79 -8.17 13.92
N ALA A 199 12.03 -9.48 13.94
CA ALA A 199 12.27 -10.23 15.18
C ALA A 199 13.61 -9.87 15.88
N GLY A 200 14.47 -9.11 15.21
CA GLY A 200 15.72 -8.59 15.76
C GLY A 200 16.87 -9.60 15.75
N ASN A 201 18.09 -9.08 15.91
CA ASN A 201 19.28 -9.92 16.06
C ASN A 201 19.15 -10.82 17.29
N GLY A 202 19.45 -12.11 17.14
CA GLY A 202 19.26 -13.07 18.22
C GLY A 202 17.79 -13.32 18.59
N LEU A 203 16.84 -12.91 17.73
CA LEU A 203 15.40 -13.13 17.89
C LEU A 203 14.80 -12.47 19.15
N VAL A 204 15.43 -11.40 19.64
CA VAL A 204 15.05 -10.71 20.89
C VAL A 204 13.62 -10.14 20.89
N ARG A 205 13.02 -9.91 19.72
CA ARG A 205 11.64 -9.42 19.57
C ARG A 205 10.70 -10.43 18.92
N LEU A 206 11.10 -11.70 18.80
CA LEU A 206 10.28 -12.71 18.13
C LEU A 206 8.91 -12.85 18.81
N THR A 207 8.87 -13.01 20.14
CA THR A 207 7.61 -13.13 20.89
C THR A 207 6.69 -11.92 20.71
N GLU A 208 7.26 -10.72 20.74
CA GLU A 208 6.53 -9.47 20.50
C GLU A 208 5.96 -9.45 19.08
N LYS A 209 6.77 -9.80 18.07
CA LYS A 209 6.36 -9.87 16.67
C LYS A 209 5.19 -10.84 16.47
N MET A 210 5.24 -12.03 17.08
CA MET A 210 4.14 -13.00 16.99
C MET A 210 2.83 -12.44 17.56
N THR A 211 2.92 -11.66 18.65
CA THR A 211 1.77 -10.99 19.24
C THR A 211 1.22 -9.90 18.30
N TYR A 212 2.11 -9.10 17.72
CA TYR A 212 1.74 -8.09 16.74
C TYR A 212 1.05 -8.70 15.52
N ASN A 213 1.59 -9.78 14.95
CA ASN A 213 1.03 -10.45 13.79
C ASN A 213 -0.37 -11.00 14.07
N SER A 214 -0.59 -11.63 15.22
CA SER A 214 -1.91 -12.14 15.61
C SER A 214 -2.96 -11.02 15.70
N LYS A 215 -2.59 -9.87 16.28
CA LYS A 215 -3.49 -8.70 16.36
C LYS A 215 -3.71 -8.06 14.98
N LEU A 216 -2.66 -7.96 14.17
CA LEU A 216 -2.73 -7.40 12.82
C LEU A 216 -3.66 -8.23 11.94
N GLU A 217 -3.50 -9.55 11.93
CA GLU A 217 -4.37 -10.44 11.18
C GLU A 217 -5.82 -10.34 11.66
N ALA A 218 -6.07 -10.39 12.97
CA ALA A 218 -7.42 -10.25 13.51
C ALA A 218 -8.06 -8.93 13.06
N TYR A 219 -7.27 -7.86 12.97
CA TYR A 219 -7.75 -6.57 12.48
C TYR A 219 -8.00 -6.56 10.97
N ILE A 220 -7.06 -7.04 10.17
CA ILE A 220 -7.20 -7.13 8.71
C ILE A 220 -8.41 -7.98 8.33
N ARG A 221 -8.69 -9.07 9.05
CA ARG A 221 -9.89 -9.90 8.84
C ARG A 221 -11.18 -9.14 9.13
N LYS A 222 -11.23 -8.31 10.17
CA LYS A 222 -12.38 -7.42 10.42
C LYS A 222 -12.61 -6.41 9.29
N LEU A 223 -11.55 -5.94 8.62
CA LEU A 223 -11.68 -5.12 7.42
C LEU A 223 -12.23 -5.96 6.25
N GLN A 224 -11.70 -7.18 6.09
CA GLN A 224 -12.09 -8.13 5.06
C GLN A 224 -13.58 -8.53 5.09
N GLU A 225 -14.20 -8.51 6.27
CA GLU A 225 -15.66 -8.71 6.45
C GLU A 225 -16.50 -7.63 5.74
N LYS A 226 -15.96 -6.43 5.56
CA LYS A 226 -16.67 -5.30 4.95
C LYS A 226 -16.37 -5.16 3.46
N LYS A 227 -15.09 -5.21 3.08
CA LYS A 227 -14.60 -5.14 1.70
C LYS A 227 -13.36 -6.01 1.55
N PRO A 228 -13.07 -6.54 0.36
CA PRO A 228 -11.82 -7.23 0.12
C PRO A 228 -10.59 -6.37 0.45
N VAL A 229 -9.49 -7.01 0.85
CA VAL A 229 -8.28 -6.33 1.32
C VAL A 229 -7.12 -6.62 0.36
N ILE A 230 -6.35 -5.58 0.05
CA ILE A 230 -4.99 -5.66 -0.49
C ILE A 230 -4.05 -5.27 0.64
N TRP A 231 -3.28 -6.23 1.17
CA TRP A 231 -2.29 -6.02 2.22
C TRP A 231 -0.90 -5.94 1.59
N ALA A 232 -0.28 -4.77 1.67
CA ALA A 232 0.96 -4.41 0.99
C ALA A 232 2.06 -4.01 1.98
N GLY A 233 3.30 -4.39 1.69
CA GLY A 233 4.47 -3.87 2.41
C GLY A 233 5.52 -4.91 2.75
N ASP A 234 6.50 -4.47 3.54
CA ASP A 234 7.52 -5.33 4.12
C ASP A 234 6.94 -6.08 5.33
N LEU A 235 6.70 -7.37 5.12
CA LEU A 235 6.12 -8.27 6.11
C LEU A 235 7.20 -8.94 6.98
N ASN A 236 8.48 -8.65 6.72
CA ASN A 236 9.63 -9.17 7.45
C ASN A 236 9.61 -10.70 7.59
N VAL A 237 9.17 -11.43 6.56
CA VAL A 237 9.19 -12.89 6.51
C VAL A 237 9.41 -13.37 5.08
N ALA A 238 10.30 -14.34 4.88
CA ALA A 238 10.39 -15.13 3.66
C ALA A 238 9.59 -16.43 3.90
N HIS A 239 8.50 -16.63 3.15
CA HIS A 239 7.53 -17.68 3.47
C HIS A 239 8.09 -19.10 3.28
N LYS A 240 8.59 -19.39 2.08
CA LYS A 240 9.10 -20.71 1.69
C LYS A 240 10.58 -20.65 1.36
N GLU A 241 11.21 -21.82 1.22
CA GLU A 241 12.65 -21.89 0.89
C GLU A 241 12.98 -21.23 -0.46
N ILE A 242 12.04 -21.19 -1.39
CA ILE A 242 12.16 -20.47 -2.67
C ILE A 242 12.27 -18.94 -2.49
N ASP A 243 11.87 -18.41 -1.34
CA ASP A 243 11.78 -16.97 -1.06
C ASP A 243 13.07 -16.38 -0.46
N LEU A 244 14.15 -17.15 -0.35
CA LEU A 244 15.46 -16.64 0.04
C LEU A 244 16.61 -17.48 -0.53
N ALA A 245 17.77 -16.87 -0.74
CA ALA A 245 18.90 -17.54 -1.38
C ALA A 245 19.58 -18.63 -0.53
N ARG A 246 19.43 -18.60 0.80
CA ARG A 246 20.13 -19.51 1.72
C ARG A 246 19.21 -20.05 2.84
N PRO A 247 18.18 -20.84 2.53
CA PRO A 247 17.24 -21.35 3.53
C PRO A 247 17.93 -22.16 4.64
N LYS A 248 18.82 -23.09 4.25
CA LYS A 248 19.48 -24.05 5.16
C LYS A 248 20.23 -23.40 6.33
N THR A 249 20.76 -22.19 6.15
CA THR A 249 21.55 -21.48 7.17
C THR A 249 20.76 -20.41 7.91
N ASN A 250 19.50 -20.15 7.54
CA ASN A 250 18.73 -18.99 8.03
C ASN A 250 17.52 -19.35 8.89
N HIS A 251 17.26 -20.61 9.19
CA HIS A 251 16.15 -21.04 10.06
C HIS A 251 16.19 -20.46 11.49
N LYS A 252 17.31 -19.85 11.91
CA LYS A 252 17.47 -19.18 13.22
C LYS A 252 17.69 -17.67 13.08
N THR A 253 17.40 -17.12 11.90
CA THR A 253 17.56 -15.71 11.58
C THR A 253 16.19 -15.07 11.44
N ALA A 254 16.03 -13.85 11.95
CA ALA A 254 14.80 -13.07 11.80
C ALA A 254 14.40 -12.98 10.33
N GLY A 255 13.13 -13.25 10.05
CA GLY A 255 12.55 -13.34 8.72
C GLY A 255 12.48 -14.76 8.15
N PHE A 256 13.08 -15.79 8.77
CA PHE A 256 12.97 -17.17 8.29
C PHE A 256 12.87 -18.21 9.42
N THR A 257 12.47 -17.81 10.63
CA THR A 257 12.26 -18.79 11.70
C THR A 257 11.03 -19.67 11.39
N PRO A 258 10.97 -20.90 11.94
CA PRO A 258 9.79 -21.75 11.83
C PRO A 258 8.50 -21.04 12.30
N GLU A 259 8.58 -20.23 13.35
CA GLU A 259 7.45 -19.50 13.92
C GLU A 259 6.93 -18.43 12.95
N GLU A 260 7.81 -17.59 12.40
CA GLU A 260 7.41 -16.53 11.45
C GLU A 260 6.78 -17.13 10.19
N ARG A 261 7.34 -18.24 9.69
CA ARG A 261 6.83 -18.93 8.50
C ARG A 261 5.51 -19.63 8.75
N ALA A 262 5.39 -20.32 9.89
CA ALA A 262 4.14 -20.98 10.29
C ALA A 262 3.01 -19.97 10.51
N ASP A 263 3.33 -18.80 11.05
CA ASP A 263 2.37 -17.71 11.21
C ASP A 263 1.89 -17.17 9.87
N PHE A 264 2.81 -16.93 8.93
CA PHE A 264 2.42 -16.51 7.58
C PHE A 264 1.63 -17.59 6.82
N ASP A 265 2.02 -18.87 6.95
CA ASP A 265 1.25 -20.02 6.46
C ASP A 265 -0.19 -19.98 6.99
N ARG A 266 -0.35 -19.80 8.30
CA ARG A 266 -1.64 -19.73 8.98
C ARG A 266 -2.48 -18.56 8.49
N ILE A 267 -1.89 -17.38 8.30
CA ILE A 267 -2.60 -16.20 7.78
C ILE A 267 -3.16 -16.47 6.38
N LEU A 268 -2.36 -17.08 5.49
CA LEU A 268 -2.80 -17.39 4.12
C LEU A 268 -3.87 -18.49 4.08
N SER A 269 -3.76 -19.51 4.95
CA SER A 269 -4.68 -20.66 4.94
C SER A 269 -5.97 -20.47 5.74
N THR A 270 -6.06 -19.43 6.59
CA THR A 270 -7.24 -19.19 7.44
C THR A 270 -8.34 -18.48 6.64
N LYS A 271 -9.57 -19.00 6.70
CA LYS A 271 -10.72 -18.47 5.97
C LYS A 271 -11.29 -17.19 6.60
N PRO A 272 -11.80 -16.23 5.81
CA PRO A 272 -11.68 -16.15 4.35
C PRO A 272 -10.22 -15.99 3.90
N ASN A 273 -9.84 -16.68 2.82
CA ASN A 273 -8.43 -16.90 2.47
C ASN A 273 -7.75 -15.61 2.00
N PHE A 274 -6.43 -15.59 2.22
CA PHE A 274 -5.51 -14.63 1.64
C PHE A 274 -4.58 -15.33 0.65
N ILE A 275 -4.24 -14.63 -0.42
CA ILE A 275 -3.39 -15.12 -1.51
C ILE A 275 -2.15 -14.26 -1.58
N ASP A 276 -0.97 -14.87 -1.53
CA ASP A 276 0.28 -14.24 -1.95
C ASP A 276 0.22 -14.05 -3.49
N SER A 277 -0.05 -12.82 -3.92
CA SER A 277 -0.28 -12.55 -5.35
C SER A 277 0.96 -12.85 -6.20
N TYR A 278 2.18 -12.60 -5.70
CA TYR A 278 3.39 -12.86 -6.47
C TYR A 278 3.55 -14.35 -6.73
N ARG A 279 3.38 -15.19 -5.68
CA ARG A 279 3.48 -16.65 -5.85
C ARG A 279 2.30 -17.27 -6.58
N HIS A 280 1.15 -16.59 -6.62
CA HIS A 280 0.06 -17.01 -7.49
C HIS A 280 0.44 -16.92 -8.98
N PHE A 281 1.02 -15.80 -9.42
CA PHE A 281 1.43 -15.60 -10.81
C PHE A 281 2.78 -16.23 -11.16
N HIS A 282 3.66 -16.36 -10.16
CA HIS A 282 5.04 -16.81 -10.32
C HIS A 282 5.39 -17.95 -9.35
N PRO A 283 4.67 -19.09 -9.38
CA PRO A 283 4.77 -20.14 -8.35
C PRO A 283 6.17 -20.76 -8.28
N ASP A 284 6.81 -20.99 -9.44
CA ASP A 284 8.06 -21.72 -9.55
C ASP A 284 9.28 -20.83 -9.82
N VAL A 285 9.09 -19.50 -9.83
CA VAL A 285 10.18 -18.55 -10.12
C VAL A 285 11.12 -18.46 -8.91
N VAL A 286 12.30 -19.05 -9.04
CA VAL A 286 13.39 -18.96 -8.05
C VAL A 286 14.22 -17.69 -8.23
N ASP A 287 15.10 -17.37 -7.28
CA ASP A 287 16.13 -16.33 -7.42
C ASP A 287 15.59 -14.92 -7.74
N ARG A 288 14.36 -14.63 -7.28
CA ARG A 288 13.70 -13.32 -7.35
C ARG A 288 13.33 -12.86 -5.95
N TYR A 289 14.00 -11.80 -5.51
CA TYR A 289 13.92 -11.30 -4.14
C TYR A 289 13.70 -9.81 -4.10
N THR A 290 13.17 -9.32 -2.97
CA THR A 290 12.84 -7.91 -2.76
C THR A 290 13.85 -7.21 -1.85
N TYR A 291 14.61 -7.93 -1.04
CA TYR A 291 15.60 -7.40 -0.09
C TYR A 291 17.00 -8.00 -0.32
N TYR A 292 18.02 -7.14 -0.24
CA TYR A 292 19.43 -7.52 -0.32
C TYR A 292 20.25 -6.70 0.68
N GLY A 293 20.67 -7.34 1.77
CA GLY A 293 21.50 -6.68 2.78
C GLY A 293 22.78 -6.07 2.18
N TYR A 294 23.11 -4.85 2.59
CA TYR A 294 24.32 -4.16 2.09
C TYR A 294 25.63 -4.86 2.46
N ARG A 295 25.64 -5.65 3.54
CA ARG A 295 26.82 -6.40 3.97
C ARG A 295 27.15 -7.50 2.95
N PHE A 296 28.43 -7.83 2.82
CA PHE A 296 28.91 -8.95 1.99
C PHE A 296 28.59 -8.88 0.49
N ASN A 297 28.17 -7.71 0.00
CA ASN A 297 27.76 -7.47 -1.39
C ASN A 297 26.65 -8.42 -1.85
N CYS A 298 25.64 -8.65 -1.00
CA CYS A 298 24.58 -9.64 -1.26
C CYS A 298 23.90 -9.44 -2.63
N ARG A 299 23.62 -8.19 -3.01
CA ARG A 299 22.99 -7.89 -4.31
C ARG A 299 23.76 -8.46 -5.51
N SER A 300 25.07 -8.21 -5.58
CA SER A 300 25.92 -8.69 -6.68
C SER A 300 25.99 -10.22 -6.79
N LYS A 301 25.68 -10.93 -5.70
CA LYS A 301 25.69 -12.39 -5.60
C LYS A 301 24.27 -12.98 -5.59
N ASN A 302 23.25 -12.15 -5.82
CA ASN A 302 21.83 -12.49 -5.67
C ASN A 302 21.49 -13.18 -4.33
N LEU A 303 22.15 -12.79 -3.24
CA LEU A 303 21.89 -13.33 -1.90
C LEU A 303 20.74 -12.55 -1.24
N GLY A 304 19.53 -12.71 -1.78
CA GLY A 304 18.35 -11.95 -1.36
C GLY A 304 17.31 -12.74 -0.58
N TRP A 305 16.28 -11.99 -0.15
CA TRP A 305 15.08 -12.46 0.55
C TRP A 305 13.85 -11.77 -0.06
N ARG A 306 12.74 -12.48 -0.22
CA ARG A 306 11.45 -11.88 -0.57
C ARG A 306 10.70 -11.58 0.72
N LEU A 307 10.74 -10.32 1.12
CA LEU A 307 10.15 -9.82 2.37
C LEU A 307 8.95 -8.88 2.13
N ASP A 308 8.82 -8.39 0.90
CA ASP A 308 7.79 -7.45 0.49
C ASP A 308 6.69 -8.19 -0.28
N TYR A 309 5.44 -7.96 0.08
CA TYR A 309 4.30 -8.71 -0.46
C TYR A 309 3.15 -7.79 -0.86
N PHE A 310 2.37 -8.28 -1.82
CA PHE A 310 0.94 -7.98 -1.93
C PHE A 310 0.17 -9.26 -1.60
N VAL A 311 -0.42 -9.30 -0.42
CA VAL A 311 -1.32 -10.36 0.03
C VAL A 311 -2.76 -9.88 -0.19
N VAL A 312 -3.53 -10.58 -1.01
CA VAL A 312 -4.86 -10.14 -1.44
C VAL A 312 -5.94 -11.08 -0.93
N SER A 313 -7.12 -10.56 -0.59
CA SER A 313 -8.30 -11.41 -0.40
C SER A 313 -8.48 -12.32 -1.62
N GLU A 314 -8.79 -13.59 -1.41
CA GLU A 314 -9.06 -14.52 -2.52
C GLU A 314 -10.15 -14.01 -3.49
N SER A 315 -11.14 -13.28 -2.98
CA SER A 315 -12.19 -12.65 -3.80
C SER A 315 -11.70 -11.55 -4.75
N LEU A 316 -10.51 -10.98 -4.54
CA LEU A 316 -9.89 -10.04 -5.48
C LEU A 316 -9.10 -10.72 -6.58
N LEU A 317 -8.77 -12.01 -6.44
CA LEU A 317 -7.88 -12.71 -7.36
C LEU A 317 -8.30 -12.58 -8.84
N PRO A 318 -9.59 -12.70 -9.22
CA PRO A 318 -10.01 -12.51 -10.61
C PRO A 318 -9.82 -11.08 -11.15
N LYS A 319 -9.62 -10.10 -10.26
CA LYS A 319 -9.35 -8.70 -10.60
C LYS A 319 -7.85 -8.37 -10.63
N ILE A 320 -6.98 -9.21 -10.08
CA ILE A 320 -5.54 -8.98 -10.13
C ILE A 320 -5.04 -9.35 -11.53
N GLU A 321 -4.40 -8.40 -12.22
CA GLU A 321 -3.86 -8.61 -13.57
C GLU A 321 -2.37 -8.95 -13.56
N ALA A 322 -1.62 -8.42 -12.60
CA ALA A 322 -0.18 -8.63 -12.48
C ALA A 322 0.30 -8.39 -11.05
N SER A 323 1.34 -9.11 -10.63
CA SER A 323 2.08 -8.90 -9.39
C SER A 323 3.57 -9.08 -9.66
N GLU A 324 4.33 -8.00 -9.63
CA GLU A 324 5.68 -7.92 -10.19
C GLU A 324 6.70 -7.36 -9.20
N ILE A 325 7.94 -7.83 -9.29
CA ILE A 325 9.08 -7.26 -8.56
C ILE A 325 9.87 -6.37 -9.52
N ARG A 326 10.05 -5.10 -9.17
CA ARG A 326 10.88 -4.15 -9.96
C ARG A 326 12.36 -4.33 -9.64
N SER A 327 12.87 -5.54 -9.90
CA SER A 327 14.22 -5.94 -9.50
C SER A 327 15.31 -4.99 -9.98
N GLN A 328 15.18 -4.36 -11.13
CA GLN A 328 16.15 -3.38 -11.65
C GLN A 328 16.32 -2.15 -10.75
N VAL A 329 15.33 -1.80 -9.93
CA VAL A 329 15.30 -0.57 -9.11
C VAL A 329 16.03 -0.77 -7.77
N TYR A 330 17.26 -1.27 -7.84
CA TYR A 330 18.15 -1.39 -6.68
C TYR A 330 19.04 -0.16 -6.52
N GLY A 331 19.42 0.18 -5.29
CA GLY A 331 20.42 1.20 -4.99
C GLY A 331 19.88 2.43 -4.26
N ALA A 332 18.57 2.69 -4.34
CA ALA A 332 17.91 3.71 -3.52
C ALA A 332 17.59 3.21 -2.11
N SER A 333 17.31 1.91 -1.99
CA SER A 333 17.08 1.15 -0.76
C SER A 333 17.77 -0.21 -0.88
N ASP A 334 17.94 -0.92 0.24
CA ASP A 334 18.28 -2.34 0.25
C ASP A 334 17.10 -3.22 -0.16
N HIS A 335 15.90 -2.63 -0.24
CA HIS A 335 14.75 -3.22 -0.91
C HIS A 335 14.55 -2.69 -2.33
N VAL A 336 13.96 -3.50 -3.18
CA VAL A 336 13.41 -3.11 -4.48
C VAL A 336 11.88 -3.00 -4.40
N PRO A 337 11.25 -2.11 -5.17
CA PRO A 337 9.80 -1.97 -5.18
C PRO A 337 9.10 -3.22 -5.73
N ILE A 338 7.86 -3.43 -5.28
CA ILE A 338 6.91 -4.36 -5.87
C ILE A 338 5.71 -3.59 -6.44
N MET A 339 5.06 -4.16 -7.45
CA MET A 339 3.93 -3.56 -8.17
C MET A 339 2.78 -4.56 -8.31
N LEU A 340 1.55 -4.09 -8.14
CA LEU A 340 0.31 -4.83 -8.36
C LEU A 340 -0.58 -4.05 -9.32
N LEU A 341 -1.20 -4.75 -10.28
CA LEU A 341 -2.30 -4.22 -11.08
C LEU A 341 -3.62 -4.87 -10.65
N VAL A 342 -4.62 -4.03 -10.36
CA VAL A 342 -5.97 -4.49 -9.99
C VAL A 342 -7.02 -3.77 -10.83
N LYS A 343 -7.96 -4.52 -11.42
CA LYS A 343 -9.13 -3.96 -12.11
C LYS A 343 -10.05 -3.27 -11.11
N LYS A 344 -10.55 -2.09 -11.49
CA LYS A 344 -11.48 -1.29 -10.68
C LYS A 344 -12.74 -2.07 -10.30
#